data_AF-A0A2V5UHZ3-F1
#
_entry.id   AF-A0A2V5UHZ3-F1
#
_cell.length_a   1.000
_cell.length_b   1.000
_cell.length_c   1.000
_cell.angle_alpha   90.00
_cell.angle_beta   90.00
_cell.angle_gamma   90.00
#
_symmetry.space_group_name_H-M   'P 1'
#
loop_
_entity.id
_entity.type
_entity.pdbx_description
1 polymer ?
#
loop_
_entity_poly.entity_id
_entity_poly.type
_entity_poly.pdbx_seq_one_letter_code
_entity_poly.pdbx_strand_id
1 'polypeptide(L)' 'MAKYRIAWMPGDGVGNDVMEAARIVLDQMRFDAEYV' A
#
# COMPACT_ATOMS: atom_id res chain seq x y z
N MET A 1 -11.15 -8.20 10.56
CA MET A 1 -11.69 -7.06 9.79
C MET A 1 -10.62 -5.98 9.85
N ALA A 2 -10.05 -5.56 8.72
CA ALA A 2 -9.04 -4.50 8.77
C ALA A 2 -9.69 -3.17 9.17
N LYS A 3 -8.99 -2.33 9.94
CA LYS A 3 -9.51 -1.03 10.40
C LYS A 3 -9.76 -0.07 9.24
N TYR A 4 -8.96 -0.18 8.18
CA TYR A 4 -9.04 0.68 7.01
C TYR A 4 -9.14 -0.14 5.73
N ARG A 5 -9.77 0.44 4.70
CA ARG A 5 -9.81 -0.09 3.35
C ARG A 5 -9.32 0.99 2.39
N ILE A 6 -8.21 0.73 1.71
CA ILE A 6 -7.46 1.71 0.92
C ILE A 6 -7.42 1.23 -0.52
N ALA A 7 -7.90 2.05 -1.45
CA ALA A 7 -7.73 1.75 -2.87
C ALA A 7 -6.25 1.82 -3.25
N TRP A 8 -5.75 0.77 -3.89
CA TRP A 8 -4.37 0.64 -4.31
C TRP A 8 -4.27 0.83 -5.83
N MET A 9 -4.01 2.06 -6.22
CA MET A 9 -3.99 2.45 -7.63
C MET A 9 -2.58 2.91 -8.01
N PRO A 10 -1.69 1.99 -8.45
CA PRO A 10 -0.40 2.40 -8.98
C PRO A 10 -0.61 3.23 -10.25
N GLY A 11 0.11 4.35 -10.33
CA GLY A 11 0.12 5.22 -11.51
C GLY A 11 1.01 4.68 -12.63
N ASP A 12 1.33 5.56 -13.58
CA ASP A 12 2.29 5.27 -14.64
C ASP A 12 3.74 5.55 -14.19
N GLY A 13 4.70 5.20 -15.06
CA GLY A 13 6.13 5.40 -14.80
C GLY A 13 6.61 4.72 -13.51
N VAL A 14 7.24 5.50 -12.64
CA VAL A 14 7.79 5.04 -11.35
C VAL A 14 6.71 4.78 -10.28
N GLY A 15 5.43 5.00 -10.59
CA GLY A 15 4.33 4.78 -9.66
C GLY A 15 4.25 3.34 -9.11
N ASN A 16 4.61 2.34 -9.92
CA ASN A 16 4.66 0.94 -9.47
C ASN A 16 5.76 0.72 -8.41
N ASP A 17 6.98 1.18 -8.70
CA ASP A 17 8.14 1.00 -7.83
C ASP A 17 7.93 1.71 -6.48
N VAL A 18 7.35 2.91 -6.50
CA VAL A 18 7.03 3.69 -5.29
C VAL A 18 5.97 2.99 -4.45
N MET A 19 4.94 2.42 -5.08
CA MET A 19 3.88 1.69 -4.39
C MET A 19 4.45 0.43 -3.73
N GLU A 20 5.32 -0.30 -4.41
CA GLU A 20 6.01 -1.46 -3.82
C GLU A 20 6.88 -1.06 -2.62
N ALA A 21 7.66 0.03 -2.73
CA ALA A 21 8.44 0.56 -1.61
C ALA A 21 7.54 0.98 -0.43
N ALA A 22 6.41 1.61 -0.70
CA ALA A 22 5.43 1.99 0.32
C ALA A 22 4.86 0.76 1.04
N ARG A 23 4.65 -0.36 0.33
CA ARG A 23 4.17 -1.61 0.92
C ARG A 23 5.13 -2.15 1.98
N ILE A 24 6.43 -2.14 1.69
CA ILE A 24 7.46 -2.59 2.63
C ILE A 24 7.35 -1.82 3.96
N VAL A 25 7.19 -0.50 3.90
CA VAL A 25 7.08 0.34 5.10
C VAL A 25 5.79 0.03 5.87
N LEU A 26 4.66 -0.06 5.17
CA LEU A 26 3.35 -0.34 5.78
C LEU A 26 3.30 -1.70 6.46
N ASP A 27 3.92 -2.72 5.85
CA ASP A 27 4.02 -4.06 6.41
C ASP A 27 4.91 -4.09 7.65
N GLN A 28 6.04 -3.38 7.64
CA GLN A 28 6.90 -3.24 8.82
C GLN A 28 6.20 -2.52 9.98
N MET A 29 5.40 -1.51 9.66
CA MET A 29 4.58 -0.79 10.63
C MET A 29 3.38 -1.60 11.13
N ARG A 30 3.12 -2.78 10.54
CA ARG A 30 1.92 -3.61 10.81
C ARG A 30 0.65 -2.81 10.70
N PHE A 31 0.56 -1.99 9.65
CA PHE A 31 -0.57 -1.12 9.45
C PHE A 31 -1.83 -1.94 9.15
N ASP A 32 -2.88 -1.75 9.96
CA ASP A 32 -4.12 -2.52 9.87
C ASP A 32 -5.03 -1.97 8.76
N ALA A 33 -4.69 -2.29 7.52
CA ALA A 33 -5.45 -1.92 6.34
C ALA A 33 -5.56 -3.06 5.31
N GLU A 34 -6.73 -3.13 4.69
CA GLU A 34 -6.96 -3.89 3.46
C GLU A 34 -6.70 -2.98 2.26
N TYR A 35 -5.83 -3.41 1.36
CA TYR A 35 -5.53 -2.68 0.13
C TYR A 35 -6.25 -3.35 -1.02
N VAL A 36 -7.08 -2.58 -1.74
CA VAL A 36 -8.05 -3.07 -2.75
C VAL A 36 -7.71 -2.55 -4.14
#